data_AF-A0A972IHG5-F1
#
_entry.id   AF-A0A972IHG5-F1
#
_cell.length_a   1.000
_cell.length_b   1.000
_cell.length_c   1.000
_cell.angle_alpha   90.00
_cell.angle_beta   90.00
_cell.angle_gamma   90.00
#
_symmetry.space_group_name_H-M   'P 1'
#
loop_
_entity.id
_entity.type
_entity.pdbx_description
1 polymer ?
#
loop_
_entity_poly.entity_id
_entity_poly.type
_entity_poly.pdbx_seq_one_letter_code
_entity_poly.pdbx_strand_id
1 'polypeptide(L)'
;MSMFENNQYRWRETYFVLFPSKNRPTLKQIHKAITGLNQHLTLTNLVANTQGRLESLTVLAPEDFSALDISYLSGEEVKEQVATLAEEVAPTCCCEDEKQRLDMLRECDARLDILHFEQIVDGDEDGDETFDPSSLLLVLEKLAELTGGISVDPQGGAML
;
A
#
# COMPACT_ATOMS: atom_id res chain seq x y z
N MET A 1 18.52 2.20 -2.38
CA MET A 1 18.43 3.61 -1.95
C MET A 1 16.96 3.90 -1.77
N SER A 2 16.58 4.66 -0.74
CA SER A 2 15.16 4.97 -0.50
C SER A 2 14.69 6.06 -1.47
N MET A 3 13.42 6.03 -1.89
CA MET A 3 12.88 7.09 -2.77
C MET A 3 12.92 8.48 -2.13
N PHE A 4 12.98 8.56 -0.79
CA PHE A 4 13.18 9.82 -0.07
C PHE A 4 14.52 10.53 -0.39
N GLU A 5 15.53 9.81 -0.85
CA GLU A 5 16.82 10.39 -1.22
C GLU A 5 16.84 10.88 -2.68
N ASN A 6 15.78 10.62 -3.44
CA ASN A 6 15.67 11.03 -4.83
C ASN A 6 14.97 12.39 -4.93
N ASN A 7 15.74 13.44 -5.17
CA ASN A 7 15.20 14.81 -5.34
C ASN A 7 14.22 14.96 -6.51
N GLN A 8 14.13 13.95 -7.39
CA GLN A 8 13.13 13.92 -8.46
C GLN A 8 11.76 13.43 -7.98
N TYR A 9 11.62 12.96 -6.74
CA TYR A 9 10.36 12.43 -6.23
C TYR A 9 9.96 13.14 -4.93
N ARG A 10 8.69 13.56 -4.85
CA ARG A 10 8.09 14.17 -3.68
C ARG A 10 7.10 13.20 -3.06
N TRP A 11 7.24 12.93 -1.77
CA TRP A 11 6.25 12.17 -1.01
C TRP A 11 4.91 12.94 -1.00
N ARG A 12 3.82 12.23 -1.31
CA ARG A 12 2.47 12.78 -1.33
C ARG A 12 1.64 12.25 -0.17
N GLU A 13 1.61 10.94 -0.03
CA GLU A 13 0.63 10.25 0.80
C GLU A 13 1.11 8.84 1.15
N THR A 14 0.46 8.25 2.15
CA THR A 14 0.78 6.91 2.64
C THR A 14 -0.51 6.14 2.85
N TYR A 15 -0.58 4.95 2.28
CA TYR A 15 -1.68 4.01 2.46
C TYR A 15 -1.20 2.76 3.19
N PHE A 16 -2.12 2.08 3.83
CA PHE A 16 -1.87 0.81 4.48
C PHE A 16 -2.70 -0.29 3.85
N VAL A 17 -2.13 -1.48 3.72
CA VAL A 17 -2.90 -2.71 3.48
C VAL A 17 -2.72 -3.60 4.70
N LEU A 18 -3.77 -3.75 5.49
CA LEU A 18 -3.79 -4.57 6.71
C LEU A 18 -4.22 -5.99 6.35
N PHE A 19 -3.50 -7.00 6.82
CA PHE A 19 -3.81 -8.40 6.53
C PHE A 19 -3.22 -9.35 7.58
N PRO A 20 -3.67 -10.61 7.63
CA PRO A 20 -3.05 -11.62 8.47
C PRO A 20 -1.63 -11.97 7.96
N SER A 21 -0.62 -11.89 8.82
CA SER A 21 0.81 -12.16 8.56
C SER A 21 1.08 -13.53 7.91
N LYS A 22 0.20 -14.51 8.16
CA LYS A 22 0.20 -15.82 7.49
C LYS A 22 0.06 -15.72 5.96
N ASN A 23 -0.63 -14.69 5.47
CA ASN A 23 -0.87 -14.41 4.05
C ASN A 23 0.21 -13.53 3.42
N ARG A 24 1.32 -13.28 4.12
CA ARG A 24 2.42 -12.46 3.59
C ARG A 24 2.92 -13.02 2.24
N PRO A 25 2.81 -12.23 1.15
CA PRO A 25 3.13 -12.70 -0.18
C PRO A 25 4.64 -12.82 -0.41
N THR A 26 5.00 -13.68 -1.35
CA THR A 26 6.38 -13.76 -1.86
C THR A 26 6.66 -12.69 -2.90
N LEU A 27 7.93 -12.29 -3.06
CA LEU A 27 8.33 -11.37 -4.13
C LEU A 27 7.88 -11.86 -5.51
N LYS A 28 7.91 -13.18 -5.75
CA LYS A 28 7.46 -13.78 -7.01
C LYS A 28 5.97 -13.58 -7.25
N GLN A 29 5.15 -13.71 -6.21
CA GLN A 29 3.70 -13.48 -6.31
C GLN A 29 3.41 -12.01 -6.60
N ILE A 30 4.07 -11.09 -5.90
CA ILE A 30 3.89 -9.66 -6.13
C ILE A 30 4.37 -9.26 -7.53
N HIS A 31 5.54 -9.72 -7.93
CA HIS A 31 6.05 -9.43 -9.26
C HIS A 31 5.09 -9.92 -10.34
N LYS A 32 4.55 -11.14 -10.21
CA LYS A 32 3.57 -11.66 -11.16
C LYS A 32 2.27 -10.84 -11.16
N ALA A 33 1.81 -10.42 -9.98
CA ALA A 33 0.59 -9.64 -9.84
C ALA A 33 0.74 -8.24 -10.48
N ILE A 34 1.82 -7.52 -10.15
CA ILE A 34 2.05 -6.14 -10.61
C ILE A 34 2.38 -6.09 -12.11
N THR A 35 3.24 -6.99 -12.61
CA THR A 35 3.49 -7.07 -14.08
C THR A 35 2.24 -7.50 -14.84
N GLY A 36 1.30 -8.19 -14.19
CA GLY A 36 0.01 -8.55 -14.77
C GLY A 36 -1.00 -7.40 -14.83
N LEU A 37 -0.84 -6.35 -14.03
CA LEU A 37 -1.71 -5.17 -14.03
C LEU A 37 -1.40 -4.26 -15.23
N ASN A 38 -0.11 -3.90 -15.39
CA ASN A 38 0.31 -2.96 -16.40
C ASN A 38 1.76 -3.27 -16.82
N GLN A 39 2.01 -3.33 -18.14
CA GLN A 39 3.31 -3.66 -18.72
C GLN A 39 4.36 -2.57 -18.49
N HIS A 40 3.92 -1.36 -18.13
CA HIS A 40 4.75 -0.18 -17.95
C HIS A 40 5.25 -0.03 -16.50
N LEU A 41 4.73 -0.84 -15.55
CA LEU A 41 5.17 -0.84 -14.16
C LEU A 41 6.50 -1.57 -14.00
N THR A 42 7.48 -0.91 -13.39
CA THR A 42 8.81 -1.47 -13.14
C THR A 42 9.04 -1.68 -11.65
N LEU A 43 9.48 -2.89 -11.27
CA LEU A 43 9.79 -3.23 -9.89
C LEU A 43 11.28 -3.09 -9.63
N THR A 44 11.64 -2.33 -8.59
CA THR A 44 13.02 -2.10 -8.16
C THR A 44 13.15 -2.29 -6.64
N ASN A 45 14.38 -2.25 -6.12
CA ASN A 45 14.68 -2.42 -4.68
C ASN A 45 14.00 -3.63 -4.03
N LEU A 46 13.94 -4.77 -4.74
CA LEU A 46 13.28 -5.98 -4.27
C LEU A 46 14.04 -6.60 -3.09
N VAL A 47 13.48 -6.50 -1.89
CA VAL A 47 14.02 -7.10 -0.66
C VAL A 47 13.09 -8.20 -0.16
N ALA A 48 13.67 -9.36 0.09
CA ALA A 48 12.96 -10.49 0.70
C ALA A 48 13.67 -10.97 1.96
N ASN A 49 12.89 -11.59 2.84
CA ASN A 49 13.43 -12.32 3.97
C ASN A 49 14.04 -13.67 3.54
N THR A 50 14.59 -14.41 4.51
CA THR A 50 15.21 -15.73 4.30
C THR A 50 14.25 -16.78 3.71
N GLN A 51 12.94 -16.56 3.79
CA GLN A 51 11.89 -17.43 3.23
C GLN A 51 11.39 -16.93 1.86
N GLY A 52 11.96 -15.86 1.30
CA GLY A 52 11.53 -15.29 0.02
C GLY A 52 10.25 -14.44 0.09
N ARG A 53 9.80 -14.08 1.30
CA ARG A 53 8.63 -13.21 1.52
C ARG A 53 9.02 -11.74 1.41
N LEU A 54 8.11 -10.90 0.90
CA LEU A 54 8.34 -9.46 0.70
C LEU A 54 8.72 -8.77 2.01
N GLU A 55 9.90 -8.16 2.10
CA GLU A 55 10.28 -7.18 3.14
C GLU A 55 10.04 -5.75 2.65
N SER A 56 10.54 -5.43 1.46
CA SER A 56 10.25 -4.16 0.80
C SER A 56 10.43 -4.26 -0.71
N LEU A 57 9.81 -3.35 -1.45
CA LEU A 57 10.02 -3.15 -2.88
C LEU A 57 9.59 -1.76 -3.28
N THR A 58 10.07 -1.30 -4.42
CA THR A 58 9.61 -0.05 -5.02
C THR A 58 8.99 -0.34 -6.38
N VAL A 59 7.78 0.17 -6.62
CA VAL A 59 7.11 0.16 -7.93
C VAL A 59 7.31 1.52 -8.56
N LEU A 60 7.77 1.54 -9.80
CA LEU A 60 7.88 2.74 -10.63
C LEU A 60 6.78 2.70 -11.67
N ALA A 61 6.04 3.79 -11.79
CA ALA A 61 5.03 4.04 -12.81
C ALA A 61 5.42 5.31 -13.60
N PRO A 62 6.36 5.19 -14.55
CA PRO A 62 6.88 6.36 -15.27
C PRO A 62 5.82 7.08 -16.11
N GLU A 63 4.79 6.36 -16.58
CA GLU A 63 3.70 6.95 -17.38
C GLU A 63 2.78 7.83 -16.53
N ASP A 64 2.65 7.50 -15.25
CA ASP A 64 1.84 8.24 -14.28
C ASP A 64 2.69 9.18 -13.42
N PHE A 65 3.96 9.39 -13.81
CA PHE A 65 4.95 10.19 -13.09
C PHE A 65 4.96 9.85 -11.58
N SER A 66 4.83 8.57 -11.22
CA SER A 66 4.71 8.16 -9.83
C SER A 66 5.58 6.97 -9.46
N ALA A 67 5.83 6.84 -8.16
CA ALA A 67 6.53 5.73 -7.56
C ALA A 67 5.85 5.33 -6.24
N LEU A 68 5.81 4.03 -5.96
CA LEU A 68 5.27 3.47 -4.74
C LEU A 68 6.38 2.73 -4.01
N ASP A 69 6.72 3.16 -2.81
CA ASP A 69 7.61 2.40 -1.95
C ASP A 69 6.77 1.58 -0.98
N ILE A 70 6.91 0.26 -1.05
CA ILE A 70 6.11 -0.70 -0.29
C ILE A 70 7.02 -1.38 0.72
N SER A 71 6.65 -1.33 1.99
CA SER A 71 7.38 -2.00 3.06
C SER A 71 6.45 -2.84 3.92
N TYR A 72 6.96 -3.98 4.40
CA TYR A 72 6.22 -4.88 5.27
C TYR A 72 6.53 -4.58 6.74
N LEU A 73 5.47 -4.46 7.54
CA LEU A 73 5.57 -4.36 8.99
C LEU A 73 4.63 -5.36 9.66
N SER A 74 5.06 -5.95 10.77
CA SER A 74 4.22 -6.83 11.59
C SER A 74 4.68 -6.83 13.02
N GLY A 75 3.76 -7.15 13.94
CA GLY A 75 4.05 -7.23 15.36
C GLY A 75 3.01 -6.48 16.19
N GLU A 76 3.35 -6.17 17.43
CA GLU A 76 2.44 -5.51 18.37
C GLU A 76 2.02 -4.11 17.90
N GLU A 77 2.91 -3.35 17.25
CA GLU A 77 2.58 -2.02 16.69
C GLU A 77 1.37 -2.08 15.75
N VAL A 78 1.34 -3.09 14.87
CA VAL A 78 0.23 -3.25 13.91
C VAL A 78 -1.05 -3.66 14.63
N LYS A 79 -0.95 -4.54 15.63
CA LYS A 79 -2.13 -4.95 16.42
C LYS A 79 -2.74 -3.80 17.19
N GLU A 80 -1.93 -2.93 17.78
CA GLU A 80 -2.39 -1.73 18.49
C GLU A 80 -3.10 -0.76 17.54
N GLN A 81 -2.54 -0.56 16.34
CA GLN A 81 -3.16 0.28 15.32
C GLN A 81 -4.48 -0.32 14.81
N VAL A 82 -4.50 -1.62 14.54
CA VAL A 82 -5.71 -2.37 14.13
C VAL A 82 -6.79 -2.28 15.20
N ALA A 83 -6.44 -2.42 16.48
CA ALA A 83 -7.40 -2.31 17.58
C ALA A 83 -8.01 -0.91 17.65
N THR A 84 -7.18 0.13 17.54
CA THR A 84 -7.63 1.52 17.50
C THR A 84 -8.58 1.77 16.32
N LEU A 85 -8.18 1.37 15.12
CA LEU A 85 -9.00 1.55 13.91
C LEU A 85 -10.32 0.76 14.01
N ALA A 86 -10.28 -0.44 14.55
CA ALA A 86 -11.48 -1.25 14.76
C ALA A 86 -12.44 -0.60 15.76
N GLU A 87 -11.95 0.12 16.78
CA GLU A 87 -12.80 0.87 17.71
C GLU A 87 -13.43 2.10 17.07
N GLU A 88 -12.71 2.79 16.19
CA GLU A 88 -13.21 3.96 15.44
C GLU A 88 -14.27 3.58 14.41
N VAL A 89 -14.09 2.43 13.74
CA VAL A 89 -14.98 1.93 12.69
C VAL A 89 -16.17 1.14 13.25
N ALA A 90 -16.02 0.47 14.41
CA ALA A 90 -17.11 -0.27 15.05
C ALA A 90 -18.46 0.49 15.16
N PRO A 91 -18.51 1.78 15.56
CA PRO A 91 -19.76 2.53 15.66
C PRO A 91 -20.38 2.91 14.31
N THR A 92 -19.61 2.92 13.22
CA THR A 92 -20.12 3.24 11.87
C THR A 92 -20.62 2.02 11.11
N CYS A 93 -20.23 0.80 11.51
CA CYS A 93 -20.72 -0.44 10.92
C CYS A 93 -22.23 -0.64 11.15
N CYS A 94 -23.01 -0.43 10.10
CA CYS A 94 -24.48 -0.49 10.13
C CYS A 94 -25.05 -1.78 9.51
N CYS A 95 -24.28 -2.48 8.67
CA CYS A 95 -24.72 -3.70 7.96
C CYS A 95 -23.84 -4.93 8.27
N GLU A 96 -24.28 -6.12 7.83
CA GLU A 96 -23.53 -7.37 8.07
C GLU A 96 -22.19 -7.42 7.31
N ASP A 97 -22.11 -6.86 6.11
CA ASP A 97 -20.88 -6.79 5.33
C ASP A 97 -19.80 -5.95 6.03
N GLU A 98 -20.17 -4.81 6.62
CA GLU A 98 -19.24 -3.98 7.38
C GLU A 98 -18.76 -4.67 8.66
N LYS A 99 -19.64 -5.42 9.33
CA LYS A 99 -19.26 -6.23 10.50
C LYS A 99 -18.27 -7.33 10.13
N GLN A 100 -18.45 -7.99 8.99
CA GLN A 100 -17.49 -8.98 8.50
C GLN A 100 -16.12 -8.35 8.21
N ARG A 101 -16.10 -7.17 7.57
CA ARG A 101 -14.85 -6.42 7.35
C ARG A 101 -14.19 -6.00 8.66
N LEU A 102 -14.98 -5.60 9.66
CA LEU A 102 -14.48 -5.28 11.00
C LEU A 102 -13.87 -6.50 11.71
N ASP A 103 -14.49 -7.66 11.59
CA ASP A 103 -13.95 -8.91 12.15
C ASP A 103 -12.66 -9.32 11.43
N MET A 104 -12.61 -9.20 10.10
CA MET A 104 -11.37 -9.40 9.33
C MET A 104 -10.26 -8.43 9.76
N LEU A 105 -10.62 -7.16 9.96
CA LEU A 105 -9.68 -6.13 10.42
C LEU A 105 -9.05 -6.55 11.75
N ARG A 106 -9.84 -7.02 12.72
CA ARG A 106 -9.36 -7.49 14.04
C ARG A 106 -8.42 -8.70 13.97
N GLU A 107 -8.51 -9.51 12.92
CA GLU A 107 -7.60 -10.65 12.71
C GLU A 107 -6.27 -10.24 12.05
N CYS A 108 -6.12 -9.00 11.61
CA CYS A 108 -4.90 -8.51 10.97
C CYS A 108 -3.80 -8.23 12.01
N ASP A 109 -2.62 -8.78 11.77
CA ASP A 109 -1.40 -8.62 12.60
C ASP A 109 -0.18 -8.18 11.77
N ALA A 110 -0.39 -7.90 10.48
CA ALA A 110 0.59 -7.35 9.57
C ALA A 110 0.00 -6.25 8.70
N ARG A 111 0.87 -5.35 8.23
CA ARG A 111 0.53 -4.29 7.29
C ARG A 111 1.61 -4.11 6.22
N LEU A 112 1.18 -3.68 5.05
CA LEU A 112 2.07 -3.08 4.06
C LEU A 112 1.92 -1.57 4.19
N ASP A 113 3.04 -0.86 4.28
CA ASP A 113 3.09 0.59 4.19
C ASP A 113 3.42 0.93 2.74
N ILE A 114 2.47 1.58 2.05
CA ILE A 114 2.58 2.00 0.65
C ILE A 114 2.74 3.51 0.65
N LEU A 115 3.96 3.96 0.45
CA LEU A 115 4.30 5.36 0.34
C LEU A 115 4.23 5.77 -1.12
N HIS A 116 3.37 6.72 -1.43
CA HIS A 116 3.24 7.27 -2.77
C HIS A 116 4.12 8.50 -2.94
N PHE A 117 4.87 8.49 -4.02
CA PHE A 117 5.74 9.57 -4.45
C PHE A 117 5.36 9.98 -5.87
N GLU A 118 5.35 11.28 -6.09
CA GLU A 118 5.17 11.87 -7.41
C GLU A 118 6.49 12.43 -7.92
N GLN A 119 6.73 12.28 -9.22
CA GLN A 119 7.93 12.76 -9.86
C GLN A 119 7.81 14.26 -10.13
N ILE A 120 8.75 15.04 -9.59
CA ILE A 120 8.87 16.47 -9.85
C ILE A 120 9.41 16.65 -11.27
N VAL A 121 8.63 17.28 -12.14
CA VAL A 121 9.06 17.70 -13.46
C VAL A 121 9.59 19.14 -13.36
N ASP A 122 10.86 19.37 -13.72
CA ASP A 122 11.45 20.71 -13.75
C ASP A 122 10.70 21.59 -14.78
N GLY A 123 9.77 22.43 -14.31
CA GLY A 123 8.99 23.35 -15.15
C GLY A 123 7.68 23.87 -14.55
N ASP A 124 7.11 23.18 -13.55
CA ASP A 124 5.84 23.59 -12.92
C ASP A 124 6.09 24.40 -11.63
N GLU A 125 6.30 25.71 -11.79
CA GLU A 125 6.26 26.67 -10.67
C GLU A 125 4.82 27.11 -10.32
N ASP A 126 3.81 26.78 -11.14
CA ASP A 126 2.41 27.19 -10.92
C ASP A 126 1.38 26.19 -11.52
N GLY A 127 0.76 25.38 -10.66
CA GLY A 127 -0.66 24.99 -10.82
C GLY A 127 -1.00 23.65 -11.48
N ASP A 128 -1.63 22.77 -10.69
CA ASP A 128 -2.34 21.55 -11.09
C ASP A 128 -1.48 20.49 -11.81
N GLU A 129 -0.48 19.96 -11.09
CA GLU A 129 0.04 18.60 -11.37
C GLU A 129 -1.16 17.64 -11.43
N THR A 130 -1.37 17.04 -12.60
CA THR A 130 -2.47 16.08 -12.81
C THR A 130 -2.11 14.79 -12.10
N PHE A 131 -2.39 14.78 -10.79
CA PHE A 131 -2.32 13.62 -9.95
C PHE A 131 -3.24 12.54 -10.51
N ASP A 132 -2.67 11.46 -11.06
CA ASP A 132 -3.41 10.29 -11.47
C ASP A 132 -3.29 9.18 -10.40
N PRO A 133 -4.26 9.03 -9.49
CA PRO A 133 -4.25 7.97 -8.49
C PRO A 133 -4.54 6.59 -9.09
N SER A 134 -4.82 6.47 -10.39
CA SER A 134 -5.28 5.22 -10.98
C SER A 134 -4.30 4.07 -10.76
N SER A 135 -3.00 4.30 -11.00
CA SER A 135 -1.98 3.26 -10.79
C SER A 135 -1.77 2.91 -9.32
N LEU A 136 -1.85 3.90 -8.43
CA LEU A 136 -1.83 3.68 -6.98
C LEU A 136 -3.01 2.80 -6.54
N LEU A 137 -4.23 3.16 -6.93
CA LEU A 137 -5.45 2.43 -6.56
C LEU A 137 -5.43 1.00 -7.11
N LEU A 138 -4.97 0.80 -8.35
CA LEU A 138 -4.81 -0.53 -8.95
C LEU A 138 -3.80 -1.39 -8.18
N VAL A 139 -2.67 -0.81 -7.76
CA VAL A 139 -1.67 -1.53 -6.97
C VAL A 139 -2.21 -1.86 -5.58
N LEU A 140 -2.89 -0.92 -4.91
CA LEU A 140 -3.51 -1.13 -3.60
C LEU A 140 -4.55 -2.26 -3.64
N GLU A 141 -5.49 -2.19 -4.58
CA GLU A 141 -6.50 -3.23 -4.78
C GLU A 141 -5.83 -4.59 -5.01
N LYS A 142 -4.79 -4.64 -5.84
CA LYS A 142 -4.11 -5.90 -6.12
C LYS A 142 -3.35 -6.47 -4.94
N LEU A 143 -2.75 -5.62 -4.10
CA LEU A 143 -2.10 -6.05 -2.87
C LEU A 143 -3.11 -6.54 -1.85
N ALA A 144 -4.24 -5.86 -1.70
CA ALA A 144 -5.35 -6.31 -0.85
C ALA A 144 -5.90 -7.66 -1.32
N GLU A 145 -6.15 -7.85 -2.62
CA GLU A 145 -6.56 -9.16 -3.17
C GLU A 145 -5.53 -10.27 -2.90
N LEU A 146 -4.25 -9.98 -3.11
CA LEU A 146 -3.17 -10.96 -2.95
C LEU A 146 -3.01 -11.41 -1.50
N THR A 147 -3.26 -10.50 -0.55
CA THR A 147 -3.13 -10.72 0.89
C THR A 147 -4.44 -11.17 1.54
N GLY A 148 -5.57 -11.02 0.85
CA GLY A 148 -6.90 -11.12 1.45
C GLY A 148 -7.13 -10.07 2.53
N GLY A 149 -6.49 -8.90 2.36
CA GLY A 149 -6.45 -7.80 3.33
C GLY A 149 -7.45 -6.68 3.05
N ILE A 150 -7.33 -5.62 3.84
CA ILE A 150 -8.13 -4.39 3.75
C ILE A 150 -7.19 -3.22 3.50
N SER A 151 -7.51 -2.42 2.48
CA SER A 151 -6.81 -1.16 2.19
C SER A 151 -7.37 -0.06 3.10
N VAL A 152 -6.49 0.73 3.70
CA VAL A 152 -6.82 1.79 4.64
C VAL A 152 -6.05 3.05 4.25
N ASP A 153 -6.77 4.16 4.16
CA ASP A 153 -6.19 5.49 4.13
C ASP A 153 -6.11 6.06 5.56
N PRO A 154 -4.92 6.16 6.17
CA PRO A 154 -4.76 6.73 7.50
C PRO A 154 -5.02 8.24 7.57
N GLN A 155 -4.95 8.97 6.45
CA GLN A 155 -5.23 10.41 6.44
C GLN A 155 -6.72 10.69 6.31
N GLY A 156 -7.43 9.90 5.49
CA GLY A 156 -8.89 9.96 5.36
C GLY A 156 -9.66 9.21 6.46
N GLY A 157 -8.99 8.33 7.22
CA GLY A 157 -9.64 7.45 8.19
C GLY A 157 -10.63 6.47 7.56
N ALA A 158 -10.47 6.19 6.26
CA ALA A 158 -11.41 5.41 5.46
C ALA A 158 -10.81 4.07 5.04
N MET A 159 -11.63 3.03 5.07
CA MET A 159 -11.32 1.75 4.43
C MET A 159 -11.73 1.83 2.96
N LEU A 160 -10.80 1.47 2.06
CA LEU A 160 -10.98 1.51 0.60
C LEU A 160 -11.49 0.17 0.06
#